data_AF-A0A529MGQ7-F1
#
_entry.id   AF-A0A529MGQ7-F1
#
_cell.length_a   1.000
_cell.length_b   1.000
_cell.length_c   1.000
_cell.angle_alpha   90.00
_cell.angle_beta   90.00
_cell.angle_gamma   90.00
#
_symmetry.space_group_name_H-M   'P 1'
#
loop_
_entity.id
_entity.type
_entity.pdbx_description
1 polymer ?
#
loop_
_entity_poly.entity_id
_entity_poly.type
_entity_poly.pdbx_seq_one_letter_code
_entity_poly.pdbx_strand_id
1 'polypeptide(L)'
;MHPESDESDAPFGVFNVSGAGEVVLVCEHASATIPDGFANLGLLQDVLLSHIAWDPGALELSMGLAKMFDATLCYQRYSRVLYDCNRPPASPTA
;
A
#
# COMPACT_ATOMS: atom_id res chain seq x y z
N MET A 1 25.39 -2.74 -7.65
CA MET A 1 25.23 -1.29 -7.44
C MET A 1 23.74 -1.05 -7.45
N HIS A 2 23.11 -0.97 -6.27
CA HIS A 2 21.68 -0.68 -6.21
C HIS A 2 21.51 0.80 -6.58
N PRO A 3 20.66 1.14 -7.58
CA PRO A 3 20.37 2.53 -7.86
C PRO A 3 19.73 3.14 -6.62
N GLU A 4 20.16 4.34 -6.24
CA GLU A 4 19.50 5.12 -5.21
C GLU A 4 18.06 5.38 -5.69
N SER A 5 17.07 4.77 -5.04
CA SER A 5 15.67 4.98 -5.34
C SER A 5 15.30 6.41 -4.95
N ASP A 6 14.73 7.15 -5.88
CA ASP A 6 14.06 8.43 -5.61
C ASP A 6 13.03 8.23 -4.48
N GLU A 7 12.84 9.20 -3.57
CA GLU A 7 11.80 9.11 -2.53
C GLU A 7 10.40 8.92 -3.16
N SER A 8 10.24 9.34 -4.42
CA SER A 8 9.03 9.09 -5.21
C SER A 8 8.73 7.60 -5.46
N ASP A 9 9.70 6.70 -5.26
CA ASP A 9 9.61 5.25 -5.49
C ASP A 9 9.58 4.42 -4.18
N ALA A 10 9.43 5.06 -3.02
CA ALA A 10 9.28 4.33 -1.76
C ALA A 10 8.10 3.35 -1.81
N PRO A 11 8.23 2.09 -1.36
CA PRO A 11 7.17 1.09 -1.46
C PRO A 11 6.00 1.34 -0.50
N PHE A 12 6.18 2.22 0.47
CA PHE A 12 5.15 2.65 1.40
C PHE A 12 5.07 4.19 1.44
N GLY A 13 3.93 4.70 1.85
CA GLY A 13 3.73 6.09 2.22
C GLY A 13 3.41 6.21 3.70
N VAL A 14 3.72 7.37 4.28
CA VAL A 14 3.32 7.69 5.65
C VAL A 14 2.58 9.02 5.65
N PHE A 15 1.40 9.03 6.27
CA PHE A 15 0.60 10.22 6.50
C PHE A 15 0.62 10.57 7.99
N ASN A 16 0.67 11.87 8.29
CA ASN A 16 0.71 12.42 9.64
C ASN A 16 1.81 11.81 10.53
N VAL A 17 3.06 11.79 10.02
CA VAL A 17 4.25 11.24 10.70
C VAL A 17 4.44 11.81 12.12
N SER A 18 4.01 13.04 12.33
CA SER A 18 4.12 13.75 13.62
C SER A 18 2.83 13.71 14.45
N GLY A 19 1.87 12.84 14.09
CA GLY A 19 0.60 12.71 14.81
C GLY A 19 0.82 12.35 16.28
N ALA A 20 0.15 13.05 17.19
CA ALA A 20 0.32 12.89 18.63
C ALA A 20 -0.68 11.90 19.25
N GLY A 21 -1.61 11.36 18.45
CA GLY A 21 -2.58 10.37 18.86
C GLY A 21 -1.95 9.03 19.21
N GLU A 22 -2.61 8.28 20.11
CA GLU A 22 -2.12 6.96 20.56
C GLU A 22 -2.34 5.83 19.54
N VAL A 23 -3.08 6.09 18.46
CA VAL A 23 -3.40 5.12 17.43
C VAL A 23 -2.38 5.17 16.31
N VAL A 24 -1.94 4.00 15.84
CA VAL A 24 -1.20 3.84 14.59
C VAL A 24 -2.08 3.05 13.63
N LEU A 25 -2.31 3.62 12.44
CA LEU A 25 -3.07 2.97 11.39
C LEU A 25 -2.11 2.34 10.38
N VAL A 26 -2.47 1.16 9.91
CA VAL A 26 -1.77 0.45 8.84
C VAL A 26 -2.78 0.10 7.77
N CYS A 27 -2.43 0.34 6.50
CA CYS A 27 -3.24 -0.03 5.35
C CYS A 27 -2.36 -0.73 4.30
N GLU A 28 -2.21 -2.05 4.45
CA GLU A 28 -1.34 -2.88 3.59
C GLU A 28 -1.87 -3.02 2.16
N HIS A 29 -3.18 -2.79 1.95
CA HIS A 29 -3.85 -3.05 0.69
C HIS A 29 -4.42 -1.78 0.07
N ALA A 30 -3.69 -0.67 0.23
CA ALA A 30 -4.13 0.69 -0.08
C ALA A 30 -4.13 1.07 -1.57
N SER A 31 -3.44 0.31 -2.44
CA SER A 31 -3.17 0.72 -3.81
C SER A 31 -3.23 -0.45 -4.78
N ALA A 32 -3.76 -0.21 -5.98
CA ALA A 32 -3.75 -1.16 -7.09
C ALA A 32 -2.47 -1.06 -7.96
N THR A 33 -1.56 -0.13 -7.66
CA THR A 33 -0.42 0.19 -8.54
C THR A 33 0.54 -0.99 -8.66
N ILE A 34 0.90 -1.33 -9.90
CA ILE A 34 2.03 -2.20 -10.22
C ILE A 34 3.11 -1.31 -10.86
N PRO A 35 4.40 -1.38 -10.42
CA PRO A 35 5.46 -0.61 -11.04
C PRO A 35 5.66 -1.00 -12.51
N ASP A 36 5.98 -0.03 -13.37
CA ASP A 36 6.07 -0.20 -14.83
C ASP A 36 6.98 -1.36 -15.26
N GLY A 37 8.05 -1.64 -14.50
CA GLY A 37 8.98 -2.73 -14.76
C GLY A 37 8.40 -4.15 -14.68
N PHE A 38 7.18 -4.32 -14.15
CA PHE A 38 6.53 -5.62 -13.99
C PHE A 38 5.48 -5.93 -15.06
N ALA A 39 5.27 -5.05 -16.05
CA ALA A 39 4.31 -5.25 -17.15
C ALA A 39 2.93 -5.74 -16.68
N ASN A 40 2.43 -5.15 -15.59
CA ASN A 40 1.17 -5.52 -14.94
C ASN A 40 1.04 -7.01 -14.56
N LEU A 41 2.16 -7.73 -14.43
CA LEU A 41 2.22 -9.17 -14.17
C LEU A 41 1.44 -10.01 -15.21
N GLY A 42 1.17 -9.45 -16.40
CA GLY A 42 0.34 -10.08 -17.43
C GLY A 42 -1.17 -10.10 -17.10
N LEU A 43 -1.61 -9.34 -16.11
CA LEU A 43 -3.02 -9.29 -15.69
C LEU A 43 -3.85 -8.40 -16.62
N LEU A 44 -5.12 -8.76 -16.76
CA LEU A 44 -6.12 -7.93 -17.43
C LEU A 44 -6.43 -6.68 -16.60
N GLN A 45 -6.78 -5.60 -17.28
CA GLN A 45 -7.12 -4.32 -16.62
C GLN A 45 -8.26 -4.48 -15.61
N ASP A 46 -9.26 -5.30 -15.91
CA ASP A 46 -10.39 -5.54 -15.00
C ASP A 46 -9.95 -6.18 -13.68
N VAL A 47 -8.88 -6.99 -13.69
CA VAL A 47 -8.31 -7.56 -12.46
C VAL A 47 -7.61 -6.47 -11.65
N LEU A 48 -6.84 -5.60 -12.30
CA LEU A 48 -6.16 -4.47 -11.66
C LEU A 48 -7.13 -3.47 -11.04
N LEU A 49 -8.33 -3.32 -11.60
CA LEU A 49 -9.38 -2.45 -11.06
C LEU A 49 -10.24 -3.13 -9.98
N SER A 50 -10.15 -4.45 -9.82
CA SER A 50 -10.95 -5.21 -8.87
C SER A 50 -10.33 -5.27 -7.47
N HIS A 51 -11.11 -5.78 -6.51
CA HIS A 51 -10.67 -6.04 -5.13
C HIS A 51 -9.55 -7.10 -5.02
N ILE A 52 -9.19 -7.77 -6.12
CA ILE A 52 -8.04 -8.68 -6.15
C ILE A 52 -6.75 -7.88 -5.97
N ALA A 53 -6.64 -6.71 -6.61
CA ALA A 53 -5.42 -5.91 -6.62
C ALA A 53 -5.18 -5.10 -5.35
N TRP A 54 -6.25 -4.75 -4.62
CA TRP A 54 -6.25 -3.81 -3.50
C TRP A 54 -7.60 -3.84 -2.78
N ASP A 55 -7.74 -3.10 -1.68
CA ASP A 55 -9.00 -2.95 -0.95
C ASP A 55 -9.62 -1.56 -1.27
N PRO A 56 -10.61 -1.47 -2.18
CA PRO A 56 -11.16 -0.18 -2.61
C PRO A 56 -11.77 0.62 -1.45
N GLY A 57 -11.37 1.88 -1.31
CA GLY A 57 -11.84 2.78 -0.24
C GLY A 57 -11.08 2.64 1.09
N ALA A 58 -10.19 1.65 1.24
CA ALA A 58 -9.48 1.41 2.49
C ALA A 58 -8.50 2.54 2.83
N LEU A 59 -7.79 3.08 1.83
CA LEU A 59 -6.87 4.19 2.04
C LEU A 59 -7.63 5.46 2.43
N GLU A 60 -8.72 5.78 1.73
CA GLU A 60 -9.54 6.96 2.00
C GLU A 60 -10.14 6.92 3.40
N LEU A 61 -10.66 5.77 3.81
CA LEU A 61 -11.15 5.54 5.17
C LEU A 61 -10.02 5.71 6.19
N SER A 62 -8.87 5.07 5.95
CA SER A 62 -7.69 5.14 6.81
C SER A 62 -7.20 6.58 6.98
N MET A 63 -7.16 7.38 5.91
CA MET A 63 -6.80 8.79 5.97
C MET A 63 -7.82 9.63 6.76
N GLY A 64 -9.11 9.31 6.65
CA GLY A 64 -10.17 9.93 7.45
C GLY A 64 -9.99 9.66 8.94
N LEU A 65 -9.77 8.39 9.30
CA LEU A 65 -9.50 7.97 10.67
C LEU A 65 -8.19 8.59 11.20
N ALA A 66 -7.14 8.65 10.38
CA ALA A 66 -5.85 9.25 10.76
C ALA A 66 -6.02 10.70 11.19
N LYS A 67 -6.83 11.47 10.45
CA LYS A 67 -7.17 12.85 10.81
C LYS A 67 -8.00 12.94 12.08
N MET A 68 -8.97 12.05 12.26
CA MET A 68 -9.85 12.06 13.44
C MET A 68 -9.13 11.73 14.74
N PHE A 69 -8.16 10.81 14.67
CA PHE A 69 -7.40 10.36 15.84
C PHE A 69 -6.07 11.10 16.03
N ASP A 70 -5.71 12.03 15.14
CA ASP A 70 -4.36 12.57 15.04
C ASP A 70 -3.28 11.46 15.00
N ALA A 71 -3.58 10.41 14.23
CA ALA A 71 -2.79 9.18 14.18
C ALA A 71 -1.82 9.19 13.00
N THR A 72 -0.67 8.54 13.20
CA THR A 72 0.22 8.17 12.08
C THR A 72 -0.44 7.05 11.26
N LEU A 73 -0.42 7.16 9.94
CA LEU A 73 -0.87 6.13 9.01
C LEU A 73 0.29 5.69 8.13
N CYS A 74 0.63 4.40 8.14
CA CYS A 74 1.51 3.78 7.16
C CYS A 74 0.68 2.99 6.15
N TYR A 75 0.95 3.15 4.85
CA TYR A 75 0.20 2.46 3.81
C TYR A 75 1.10 1.98 2.69
N GLN A 76 0.78 0.83 2.12
CA GLN A 76 1.51 0.26 0.99
C GLN A 76 1.15 0.99 -0.31
N ARG A 77 2.15 1.33 -1.13
CA ARG A 77 1.94 2.08 -2.40
C ARG A 77 1.73 1.18 -3.61
N TYR A 78 1.99 -0.12 -3.48
CA TYR A 78 1.84 -1.11 -4.55
C TYR A 78 0.78 -2.16 -4.25
N SER A 79 0.30 -2.83 -5.31
CA SER A 79 -0.71 -3.87 -5.25
C SER A 79 -0.27 -5.08 -4.42
N ARG A 80 -1.20 -5.66 -3.67
CA ARG A 80 -1.01 -6.94 -2.99
C ARG A 80 -0.73 -8.11 -3.93
N VAL A 81 -1.04 -7.97 -5.22
CA VAL A 81 -0.77 -9.00 -6.23
C VAL A 81 0.71 -9.00 -6.62
N LEU A 82 1.43 -7.90 -6.40
CA LEU A 82 2.88 -7.88 -6.49
C LEU A 82 3.52 -8.51 -5.25
N TYR A 83 3.08 -8.08 -4.06
CA TYR A 83 3.45 -8.67 -2.78
C TYR A 83 2.40 -8.28 -1.73
N ASP A 84 1.83 -9.25 -1.05
CA ASP A 84 0.90 -9.07 0.05
C ASP A 84 1.68 -8.83 1.37
N CYS A 85 1.84 -7.56 1.76
CA CYS A 85 2.47 -7.19 3.03
C CYS A 85 1.70 -7.72 4.27
N ASN A 86 0.46 -8.17 4.06
CA ASN A 86 -0.39 -8.98 4.95
C ASN A 86 0.14 -10.39 5.27
N ARG A 87 1.26 -10.80 4.68
CA ARG A 87 1.72 -12.18 4.66
C ARG A 87 3.24 -12.28 4.83
N PRO A 88 3.73 -13.25 5.63
CA PRO A 88 5.15 -13.50 5.75
C PRO A 88 5.71 -14.09 4.44
N PRO A 89 7.00 -13.91 4.12
CA PRO A 89 7.61 -14.43 2.88
C PRO A 89 7.49 -15.95 2.67
N ALA A 90 7.32 -16.72 3.75
CA ALA A 90 7.11 -18.17 3.69
C ALA A 90 5.67 -18.56 3.32
N SER A 91 4.74 -17.60 3.30
CA SER A 91 3.35 -17.85 2.90
C SER A 91 3.28 -18.10 1.39
N PRO A 92 2.52 -19.10 0.92
CA PRO A 92 2.28 -19.31 -0.51
C PRO A 92 1.42 -18.20 -1.13
N THR A 93 0.84 -17.32 -0.30
CA THR A 93 0.03 -16.17 -0.73
C THR A 93 0.72 -14.83 -0.40
N ALA A 94 2.03 -14.84 -0.18
CA ALA A 94 2.81 -13.62 0.01
C ALA A 94 2.87 -12.80 -1.28
#